data_AF-A0A1X7KIL1-F1
#
_entry.id   AF-A0A1X7KIL1-F1
#
_cell.length_a   1.000
_cell.length_b   1.000
_cell.length_c   1.000
_cell.angle_alpha   90.00
_cell.angle_beta   90.00
_cell.angle_gamma   90.00
#
_symmetry.space_group_name_H-M   'P 1'
#
loop_
_entity.id
_entity.type
_entity.pdbx_description
1 polymer ?
#
loop_
_entity_poly.entity_id
_entity_poly.type
_entity_poly.pdbx_seq_one_letter_code
_entity_poly.pdbx_strand_id
1 'polypeptide(L)'
;MQKLHYRLGNIREEYRRSVVNAVVKTKPQYITVEDLNVRGMVKNRHLAKAVTDQGFYAFKLFLLAQCHKHGVELRQVSMGNL
;
A
#
# COMPACT_ATOMS: atom_id res chain seq x y z
N MET A 1 16.15 20.05 10.89
CA MET A 1 15.95 18.62 10.57
C MET A 1 14.50 18.13 10.77
N GLN A 2 13.87 18.28 11.94
CA GLN A 2 12.51 17.73 12.19
C GLN A 2 11.42 18.19 11.20
N LYS A 3 11.35 19.48 10.86
CA LYS A 3 10.36 20.02 9.89
C LYS A 3 10.48 19.41 8.48
N LEU A 4 11.70 19.11 8.04
CA LEU A 4 11.94 18.51 6.71
C LEU A 4 11.49 17.05 6.69
N HIS A 5 11.85 16.27 7.71
CA HIS A 5 11.40 14.87 7.81
C HIS A 5 9.88 14.77 7.92
N TYR A 6 9.24 15.65 8.69
CA TYR A 6 7.78 15.73 8.77
C TYR A 6 7.15 16.03 7.41
N ARG A 7 7.63 17.06 6.71
CA ARG A 7 7.15 17.42 5.36
C ARG A 7 7.31 16.26 4.38
N LEU A 8 8.46 15.57 4.39
CA LEU A 8 8.70 14.41 3.54
C LEU A 8 7.78 13.23 3.88
N GLY A 9 7.50 13.02 5.18
CA GLY A 9 6.51 12.05 5.65
C GLY A 9 5.12 12.33 5.09
N ASN A 10 4.66 13.58 5.17
CA ASN A 10 3.36 14.00 4.65
C ASN A 10 3.26 13.81 3.12
N ILE A 11 4.33 14.15 2.37
CA ILE A 11 4.36 13.94 0.91
C ILE A 11 4.22 12.45 0.58
N ARG A 12 4.94 11.58 1.30
CA ARG A 12 4.85 10.12 1.10
C ARG A 12 3.46 9.58 1.45
N GLU A 13 2.82 10.12 2.48
CA GLU A 13 1.46 9.73 2.84
C GLU A 13 0.43 10.19 1.80
N GLU A 14 0.52 11.44 1.35
CA GLU A 14 -0.36 11.98 0.31
C GLU A 14 -0.20 11.20 -1.00
N TYR A 15 1.03 10.84 -1.37
CA TYR A 15 1.27 9.97 -2.51
C TYR A 15 0.56 8.62 -2.39
N ARG A 16 0.61 7.95 -1.22
CA ARG A 16 -0.14 6.70 -1.01
C ARG A 16 -1.65 6.91 -1.16
N ARG A 17 -2.19 7.99 -0.59
CA ARG A 17 -3.62 8.33 -0.69
C ARG A 17 -4.02 8.59 -2.15
N SER A 18 -3.20 9.32 -2.90
CA SER A 18 -3.48 9.65 -4.29
C SER A 18 -3.48 8.41 -5.19
N VAL A 19 -2.53 7.49 -5.01
CA VAL A 19 -2.50 6.21 -5.74
C VAL A 19 -3.74 5.37 -5.41
N VAL A 20 -4.08 5.18 -4.13
CA VAL A 20 -5.29 4.43 -3.73
C VAL A 20 -6.55 5.05 -4.35
N ASN A 21 -6.68 6.37 -4.27
CA ASN A 21 -7.83 7.08 -4.83
C ASN A 21 -7.89 6.92 -6.35
N ALA A 22 -6.75 6.97 -7.05
CA ALA A 22 -6.69 6.79 -8.49
C ALA A 22 -7.19 5.39 -8.89
N VAL A 23 -6.78 4.34 -8.17
CA VAL A 23 -7.22 2.97 -8.45
C VAL A 23 -8.72 2.81 -8.17
N VAL A 24 -9.21 3.18 -6.98
CA VAL A 24 -10.61 2.94 -6.59
C VAL A 24 -11.61 3.76 -7.42
N LYS A 25 -11.23 4.97 -7.86
CA LYS A 25 -12.08 5.81 -8.73
C LYS A 25 -12.38 5.21 -10.09
N THR A 26 -11.60 4.22 -10.54
CA THR A 26 -11.92 3.47 -11.77
C THR A 26 -13.14 2.54 -11.62
N LYS A 27 -13.69 2.41 -10.40
CA LYS A 27 -14.86 1.57 -10.06
C LYS A 27 -14.70 0.11 -10.50
N PRO A 28 -13.59 -0.56 -10.16
CA PRO A 28 -13.42 -1.97 -10.49
C PRO A 28 -14.43 -2.81 -9.69
N GLN A 29 -14.80 -3.98 -10.21
CA GLN A 29 -15.62 -4.93 -9.44
C GLN A 29 -14.88 -5.45 -8.21
N TYR A 30 -13.58 -5.70 -8.36
CA TYR A 30 -12.69 -6.10 -7.28
C TYR A 30 -11.26 -5.62 -7.56
N ILE A 31 -10.48 -5.49 -6.50
CA ILE A 31 -9.04 -5.24 -6.55
C ILE A 31 -8.34 -6.43 -5.89
N THR A 32 -7.31 -6.96 -6.53
CA THR A 32 -6.51 -8.05 -5.97
C THR A 32 -5.17 -7.53 -5.49
N VAL A 33 -4.75 -7.93 -4.28
CA VAL A 33 -3.43 -7.63 -3.72
C VAL A 33 -2.69 -8.91 -3.37
N GLU A 34 -1.40 -8.96 -3.67
CA GLU A 34 -0.55 -10.09 -3.35
C GLU A 34 -0.21 -10.15 -1.85
N ASP A 35 -0.24 -11.36 -1.29
CA ASP A 35 0.30 -11.66 0.02
C ASP A 35 1.82 -11.84 -0.05
N LEU A 36 2.54 -10.73 0.02
CA LEU A 36 4.00 -10.74 0.01
C LEU A 36 4.55 -11.04 1.41
N ASN A 37 5.66 -11.78 1.48
CA ASN A 37 6.47 -11.91 2.72
C ASN A 37 7.22 -10.60 3.04
N VAL A 38 6.49 -9.51 3.28
CA VAL A 38 7.02 -8.18 3.57
C VAL A 38 7.96 -8.22 4.78
N ARG A 39 7.63 -9.04 5.79
CA ARG A 39 8.48 -9.21 6.98
C ARG A 39 9.85 -9.79 6.61
N GLY A 40 9.90 -10.78 5.73
CA GLY A 40 11.15 -11.33 5.19
C GLY A 40 11.90 -10.30 4.34
N MET A 41 11.18 -9.56 3.49
CA MET A 41 11.76 -8.51 2.65
C MET A 41 12.40 -7.38 3.46
N VAL A 42 11.76 -6.96 4.57
CA VAL A 42 12.32 -5.95 5.48
C VAL A 42 13.59 -6.45 6.20
N LYS A 43 13.71 -7.76 6.44
CA LYS A 43 14.93 -8.37 7.03
C LYS A 43 16.08 -8.49 6.03
N ASN A 44 15.80 -8.49 4.73
CA ASN A 44 16.84 -8.57 3.71
C ASN A 44 17.53 -7.19 3.54
N ARG A 45 18.83 -7.11 3.81
CA ARG A 45 19.62 -5.86 3.76
C ARG A 45 19.50 -5.10 2.43
N HIS A 46 19.35 -5.81 1.31
CA HIS A 46 19.25 -5.21 -0.02
C HIS A 46 17.85 -4.65 -0.31
N LEU A 47 16.81 -5.23 0.30
CA LEU A 47 15.41 -4.85 0.06
C LEU A 47 14.84 -3.93 1.14
N ALA A 48 15.40 -3.98 2.36
CA ALA A 48 14.83 -3.35 3.55
C ALA A 48 14.45 -1.89 3.32
N LYS A 49 15.40 -1.09 2.82
CA LYS A 49 15.18 0.34 2.57
C LYS A 49 14.06 0.58 1.57
N ALA A 50 14.10 -0.10 0.42
CA ALA A 50 13.11 0.06 -0.63
C ALA A 50 11.71 -0.33 -0.14
N VAL A 51 11.58 -1.47 0.55
CA VAL A 51 10.31 -2.00 1.07
C VAL A 51 9.73 -1.12 2.17
N THR A 52 10.56 -0.66 3.11
CA THR A 52 10.12 0.25 4.18
C THR A 52 9.69 1.59 3.60
N ASP A 53 10.43 2.15 2.64
CA ASP A 53 10.09 3.43 2.01
C ASP A 53 8.76 3.38 1.24
N GLN A 54 8.35 2.22 0.69
CA GLN A 54 7.03 2.05 0.05
C GLN A 54 5.86 2.13 1.04
N GLY A 55 6.03 1.63 2.26
CA GLY A 55 4.98 1.69 3.29
C GLY A 55 3.74 0.84 2.99
N PHE A 56 3.94 -0.42 2.55
CA PHE A 56 2.86 -1.32 2.11
C PHE A 56 1.74 -1.53 3.14
N TYR A 57 2.04 -1.52 4.44
CA TYR A 57 1.01 -1.64 5.48
C TYR A 57 0.02 -0.47 5.44
N ALA A 58 0.52 0.78 5.42
CA ALA A 58 -0.32 1.97 5.34
C ALA A 58 -1.09 2.03 4.02
N PHE A 59 -0.45 1.61 2.92
CA PHE A 59 -1.11 1.48 1.62
C PHE A 59 -2.30 0.51 1.68
N LYS A 60 -2.13 -0.69 2.24
CA LYS A 60 -3.20 -1.69 2.39
C LYS A 60 -4.37 -1.15 3.24
N LEU A 61 -4.07 -0.43 4.33
CA LEU A 61 -5.11 0.19 5.17
C LEU A 61 -5.92 1.25 4.42
N PHE A 62 -5.25 2.15 3.69
CA PHE A 62 -5.95 3.15 2.88
C PHE A 62 -6.78 2.51 1.76
N LEU A 63 -6.23 1.48 1.11
CA LEU A 63 -6.94 0.75 0.07
C LEU A 63 -8.19 0.05 0.61
N LEU A 64 -8.09 -0.66 1.73
CA LEU A 64 -9.23 -1.26 2.43
C LEU A 64 -10.32 -0.22 2.74
N ALA A 65 -9.93 0.92 3.29
CA ALA A 65 -10.88 1.98 3.66
C ALA A 65 -11.61 2.56 2.43
N GLN A 66 -10.90 2.81 1.33
CA GLN A 66 -11.52 3.31 0.10
C GLN A 66 -12.36 2.22 -0.60
N CYS A 67 -11.90 0.97 -0.62
CA CYS A 67 -12.67 -0.14 -1.16
C CYS A 67 -14.01 -0.28 -0.44
N HIS A 68 -14.01 -0.28 0.89
CA HIS A 68 -15.22 -0.31 1.70
C HIS A 68 -16.15 0.89 1.40
N LYS A 69 -15.58 2.10 1.32
CA LYS A 69 -16.36 3.31 1.00
C LYS A 69 -17.02 3.25 -0.38
N HIS A 70 -16.38 2.61 -1.36
CA HIS A 70 -16.84 2.57 -2.75
C HIS A 70 -17.55 1.26 -3.13
N GLY A 71 -17.74 0.33 -2.19
CA GLY A 71 -18.35 -0.97 -2.48
C GLY A 71 -17.50 -1.86 -3.39
N VAL A 72 -16.19 -1.66 -3.40
CA VAL A 72 -15.23 -2.47 -4.16
C VAL A 72 -14.72 -3.60 -3.28
N GLU A 73 -14.73 -4.83 -3.78
CA GLU A 73 -14.17 -5.98 -3.05
C GLU A 73 -12.64 -5.95 -3.11
N LEU A 74 -11.96 -6.09 -1.96
CA LEU A 74 -10.50 -6.27 -1.91
C LEU A 74 -10.17 -7.74 -1.64
N ARG A 75 -9.50 -8.39 -2.59
CA ARG A 75 -9.09 -9.79 -2.53
C ARG A 75 -7.61 -9.89 -2.24
N GLN A 76 -7.22 -10.74 -1.30
CA GLN A 76 -5.81 -11.06 -1.06
C GLN A 76 -5.49 -12.42 -1.68
N VAL A 77 -4.42 -12.50 -2.47
CA VAL A 77 -3.98 -13.73 -3.13
C VAL A 77 -2.56 -14.12 -2.70
N SER A 78 -2.37 -15.38 -2.34
CA SER A 78 -1.06 -15.98 -2.13
C SER A 78 -0.58 -16.60 -3.45
N MET A 79 0.71 -16.46 -3.77
CA MET A 79 1.32 -17.08 -4.96
C MET A 79 1.29 -18.63 -4.95
N GLY A 80 0.76 -19.27 -3.90
CA GLY A 80 0.57 -20.73 -3.85
C GLY A 80 -0.73 -21.26 -4.46
N ASN A 81 -1.63 -20.39 -4.93
CA ASN A 81 -2.96 -20.78 -5.44
C ASN A 81 -3.16 -20.46 -6.94
N LEU A 82 -2.12 -20.65 -7.75
CA LEU A 82 -2.19 -20.68 -9.21
C LEU A 82 -1.63 -22.00 -9.74
#